data_AF-A0A969MP56-F1
#
_entry.id   AF-A0A969MP56-F1
#
_cell.length_a   1.000
_cell.length_b   1.000
_cell.length_c   1.000
_cell.angle_alpha   90.00
_cell.angle_beta   90.00
_cell.angle_gamma   90.00
#
_symmetry.space_group_name_H-M   'P 1'
#
loop_
_entity.id
_entity.type
_entity.pdbx_description
1 polymer ?
#
loop_
_entity_poly.entity_id
_entity_poly.type
_entity_poly.pdbx_seq_one_letter_code
_entity_poly.pdbx_strand_id
1 'polypeptide(L)'
;MTNLSSNDITQGGLANRSGRVLEATVVSLFTQHNFNEVPFRKWSKSPDNFGDDILLRDVPYTSIYGHNGKTEFLARSKRLSLDVRIECKWQQSSGSVDEKFPYLYLNCIFAMPEDFIIIVLDGGGAKPAAVAWLKNAATTRHLIPEEKTHKKVLVFTLVEFITWANRALR
;
A
#
# COMPACT_ATOMS: atom_id res chain seq x y z
N MET A 1 -41.02 -22.97 4.59
CA MET A 1 -39.79 -22.72 3.81
C MET A 1 -39.67 -21.21 3.63
N THR A 2 -38.93 -20.56 4.52
CA THR A 2 -38.69 -19.11 4.47
C THR A 2 -37.63 -18.82 3.41
N ASN A 3 -38.02 -18.09 2.36
CA ASN A 3 -37.12 -17.56 1.35
C ASN A 3 -36.11 -16.61 2.02
N LEU A 4 -34.85 -17.03 2.08
CA LEU A 4 -33.73 -16.13 2.34
C LEU A 4 -33.54 -15.28 1.07
N SER A 5 -33.94 -14.01 1.14
CA SER A 5 -33.62 -13.02 0.12
C SER A 5 -32.11 -12.83 0.07
N SER A 6 -31.50 -13.19 -1.06
CA SER A 6 -30.13 -12.82 -1.40
C SER A 6 -30.01 -11.30 -1.36
N ASN A 7 -29.33 -10.77 -0.33
CA ASN A 7 -28.83 -9.41 -0.38
C ASN A 7 -27.86 -9.34 -1.57
N ASP A 8 -28.28 -8.69 -2.65
CA ASP A 8 -27.45 -8.48 -3.83
C ASP A 8 -26.20 -7.69 -3.43
N ILE A 9 -25.09 -8.40 -3.25
CA ILE A 9 -23.78 -7.80 -3.00
C ILE A 9 -23.42 -7.05 -4.27
N THR A 10 -23.43 -5.73 -4.22
CA THR A 10 -23.02 -4.89 -5.35
C THR A 10 -21.54 -5.14 -5.68
N GLN A 11 -21.18 -5.03 -6.96
CA GLN A 11 -19.80 -5.17 -7.43
C GLN A 11 -18.82 -4.27 -6.65
N GLY A 12 -19.26 -3.04 -6.30
CA GLY A 12 -18.50 -2.12 -5.46
C GLY A 12 -18.35 -2.60 -4.01
N GLY A 13 -19.40 -3.17 -3.41
CA GLY A 13 -19.34 -3.77 -2.07
C GLY A 13 -18.37 -4.95 -2.00
N LEU A 14 -18.32 -5.78 -3.04
CA LEU A 14 -17.39 -6.89 -3.14
C LEU A 14 -15.93 -6.41 -3.32
N ALA A 15 -15.69 -5.40 -4.16
CA ALA A 15 -14.37 -4.81 -4.36
C ALA A 15 -13.80 -4.19 -3.07
N ASN A 16 -14.63 -3.47 -2.31
CA ASN A 16 -14.22 -2.93 -1.01
C ASN A 16 -13.88 -4.03 0.00
N ARG A 17 -14.66 -5.13 0.00
CA ARG A 17 -14.40 -6.25 0.89
C ARG A 17 -13.08 -6.93 0.56
N SER A 18 -12.80 -7.20 -0.71
CA SER A 18 -11.56 -7.87 -1.12
C SER A 18 -10.33 -6.99 -0.98
N GLY A 19 -10.44 -5.66 -1.16
CA GLY A 19 -9.40 -4.70 -0.77
C GLY A 19 -9.02 -4.80 0.71
N ARG A 20 -10.02 -4.90 1.59
CA ARG A 20 -9.76 -5.10 3.04
C ARG A 20 -9.09 -6.43 3.35
N VAL A 21 -9.30 -7.47 2.55
CA VAL A 21 -8.61 -8.76 2.72
C VAL A 21 -7.12 -8.61 2.42
N LEU A 22 -6.75 -7.87 1.36
CA LEU A 22 -5.35 -7.55 1.07
C LEU A 22 -4.71 -6.78 2.23
N GLU A 23 -5.37 -5.73 2.72
CA GLU A 23 -4.90 -4.95 3.87
C GLU A 23 -4.73 -5.81 5.14
N ALA A 24 -5.72 -6.65 5.45
CA ALA A 24 -5.64 -7.57 6.59
C ALA A 24 -4.47 -8.57 6.47
N THR A 25 -4.14 -9.00 5.25
CA THR A 25 -2.99 -9.87 4.99
C THR A 25 -1.68 -9.14 5.29
N VAL A 26 -1.56 -7.87 4.90
CA VAL A 26 -0.40 -7.03 5.25
C VAL A 26 -0.29 -6.89 6.77
N VAL A 27 -1.37 -6.56 7.46
CA VAL A 27 -1.37 -6.46 8.93
C VAL A 27 -0.91 -7.77 9.57
N SER A 28 -1.48 -8.91 9.16
CA SER A 28 -1.11 -10.22 9.71
C SER A 28 0.38 -10.52 9.53
N LEU A 29 0.94 -10.21 8.37
CA LEU A 29 2.35 -10.43 8.06
C LEU A 29 3.26 -9.62 8.99
N PHE A 30 3.00 -8.32 9.14
CA PHE A 30 3.78 -7.46 10.03
C PHE A 30 3.63 -7.84 11.51
N THR A 31 2.43 -8.20 11.95
CA THR A 31 2.19 -8.69 13.33
C THR A 31 2.98 -9.97 13.61
N GLN A 32 3.09 -10.90 12.65
CA GLN A 32 3.93 -12.10 12.79
C GLN A 32 5.43 -11.76 12.93
N HIS A 33 5.85 -10.59 12.44
CA HIS A 33 7.18 -10.03 12.61
C HIS A 33 7.28 -9.06 13.81
N ASN A 34 6.33 -9.12 14.75
CA ASN A 34 6.27 -8.33 16.00
C ASN A 34 6.08 -6.82 15.82
N PHE A 35 5.55 -6.37 14.68
CA PHE A 35 5.16 -4.97 14.54
C PHE A 35 3.84 -4.70 15.25
N ASN A 36 3.76 -3.56 15.93
CA ASN A 36 2.55 -3.06 16.54
C ASN A 36 1.73 -2.26 15.53
N GLU A 37 0.54 -2.74 15.17
CA GLU A 37 -0.38 -2.03 14.28
C GLU A 37 -1.10 -0.89 15.04
N VAL A 38 -0.97 0.35 14.56
CA VAL A 38 -1.50 1.53 15.25
C VAL A 38 -2.08 2.53 14.25
N PRO A 39 -3.29 3.09 14.47
CA PRO A 39 -3.77 4.22 13.67
C PRO A 39 -2.87 5.45 13.85
N PHE A 40 -2.46 6.10 12.75
CA PHE A 40 -1.59 7.27 12.79
C PHE A 40 -2.06 8.34 13.78
N ARG A 41 -3.36 8.63 13.80
CA ARG A 41 -3.98 9.61 14.70
C ARG A 41 -3.77 9.30 16.19
N LYS A 42 -3.63 8.02 16.54
CA LYS A 42 -3.35 7.58 17.92
C LYS A 42 -1.85 7.72 18.20
N TRP A 43 -1.02 7.24 17.28
CA TRP A 43 0.43 7.34 17.37
C TRP A 43 0.91 8.79 17.48
N SER A 44 0.40 9.69 16.64
CA SER A 44 0.84 11.09 16.56
C SER A 44 0.63 11.90 17.84
N LYS A 45 -0.20 11.42 18.77
CA LYS A 45 -0.44 12.05 20.07
C LYS A 45 0.56 11.64 21.13
N SER A 46 1.10 10.43 21.02
CA SER A 46 2.01 9.86 22.03
C SER A 46 2.93 8.79 21.40
N PRO A 47 3.86 9.18 20.51
CA PRO A 47 4.67 8.22 19.74
C PRO A 47 5.45 7.23 20.61
N ASP A 48 5.98 7.71 21.74
CA ASP A 48 6.82 6.93 22.65
C ASP A 48 6.10 5.73 23.29
N ASN A 49 4.76 5.70 23.26
CA ASN A 49 3.96 4.63 23.86
C ASN A 49 3.83 3.38 22.98
N PHE A 50 4.31 3.40 21.74
CA PHE A 50 4.03 2.35 20.76
C PHE A 50 5.24 1.48 20.40
N GLY A 51 6.42 1.80 20.95
CA GLY A 51 7.67 1.12 20.62
C GLY A 51 8.23 1.54 19.26
N ASP A 52 9.29 0.84 18.84
CA ASP A 52 10.05 1.21 17.64
C ASP A 52 9.64 0.44 16.38
N ASP A 53 9.01 -0.74 16.53
CA ASP A 53 8.54 -1.59 15.44
C ASP A 53 7.02 -1.41 15.28
N ILE A 54 6.64 -0.50 14.39
CA ILE A 54 5.26 -0.03 14.25
C ILE A 54 4.76 -0.12 12.80
N LEU A 55 3.51 -0.54 12.62
CA LEU A 55 2.78 -0.47 11.37
C LEU A 55 1.66 0.56 11.52
N LEU A 56 1.89 1.76 10.98
CA LEU A 56 0.94 2.86 11.08
C LEU A 56 -0.10 2.79 9.97
N ARG A 57 -1.38 2.92 10.32
CA ARG A 57 -2.49 3.06 9.36
C ARG A 57 -2.86 4.51 9.10
N ASP A 58 -3.41 4.79 7.93
CA ASP A 58 -4.02 6.08 7.59
C ASP A 58 -3.05 7.27 7.68
N VAL A 59 -1.76 7.08 7.33
CA VAL A 59 -0.76 8.14 7.43
C VAL A 59 -1.03 9.21 6.37
N PRO A 60 -1.26 10.48 6.77
CA PRO A 60 -1.62 11.54 5.85
C PRO A 60 -0.45 11.91 4.95
N TYR A 61 -0.78 12.39 3.75
CA TYR A 61 0.13 13.12 2.86
C TYR A 61 -0.69 14.12 2.02
N THR A 62 -0.04 15.15 1.49
CA THR A 62 -0.66 16.04 0.50
C THR A 62 -0.39 15.46 -0.89
N SER A 63 -1.42 15.20 -1.68
CA SER A 63 -1.27 14.63 -3.02
C SER A 63 -0.66 15.62 -4.02
N ILE A 64 -0.30 15.14 -5.20
CA ILE A 64 0.14 15.98 -6.33
C ILE A 64 -0.91 17.00 -6.80
N TYR A 65 -2.17 16.87 -6.36
CA TYR A 65 -3.24 17.84 -6.64
C TYR A 65 -3.51 18.79 -5.46
N GLY A 66 -2.73 18.71 -4.38
CA GLY A 66 -2.91 19.55 -3.20
C GLY A 66 -4.03 19.09 -2.27
N HIS A 67 -4.57 17.87 -2.45
CA HIS A 67 -5.62 17.33 -1.59
C HIS A 67 -5.05 16.44 -0.48
N ASN A 68 -5.80 16.28 0.61
CA ASN A 68 -5.43 15.38 1.69
C ASN A 68 -5.62 13.92 1.24
N GLY A 69 -4.51 13.20 1.12
CA GLY A 69 -4.46 11.75 0.93
C GLY A 69 -4.12 11.04 2.23
N LYS A 70 -4.36 9.73 2.25
CA LYS A 70 -3.89 8.82 3.27
C LYS A 70 -3.32 7.59 2.58
N THR A 71 -2.22 7.07 3.11
CA THR A 71 -1.74 5.75 2.71
C THR A 71 -2.43 4.68 3.53
N GLU A 72 -2.47 3.46 2.98
CA GLU A 72 -2.94 2.31 3.75
C GLU A 72 -1.99 2.03 4.92
N PHE A 73 -0.66 1.95 4.69
CA PHE A 73 0.30 1.70 5.76
C PHE A 73 1.64 2.45 5.65
N LEU A 74 2.28 2.65 6.81
CA LEU A 74 3.67 3.05 6.95
C LEU A 74 4.33 2.18 8.02
N ALA A 75 5.29 1.34 7.63
CA ALA A 75 6.04 0.52 8.56
C ALA A 75 7.37 1.18 8.94
N ARG A 76 7.63 1.26 10.25
CA ARG A 76 8.87 1.79 10.81
C ARG A 76 9.47 0.81 11.79
N SER A 77 10.79 0.64 11.73
CA SER A 77 11.55 -0.18 12.67
C SER A 77 12.95 0.38 12.84
N LYS A 78 13.31 0.76 14.08
CA LYS A 78 14.69 1.18 14.38
C LYS A 78 15.66 0.00 14.23
N ARG A 79 15.27 -1.18 14.71
CA ARG A 79 16.09 -2.41 14.64
C ARG A 79 16.46 -2.77 13.20
N LEU A 80 15.52 -2.61 12.28
CA LEU A 80 15.69 -2.95 10.87
C LEU A 80 16.17 -1.77 10.02
N SER A 81 16.33 -0.58 10.61
CA SER A 81 16.54 0.68 9.86
C SER A 81 15.53 0.83 8.72
N LEU A 82 14.26 0.54 9.01
CA LEU A 82 13.16 0.48 8.06
C LEU A 82 12.27 1.72 8.21
N ASP A 83 11.97 2.38 7.10
CA ASP A 83 10.91 3.39 6.96
C ASP A 83 10.29 3.20 5.56
N VAL A 84 9.18 2.45 5.50
CA VAL A 84 8.57 2.03 4.23
C VAL A 84 7.09 2.32 4.19
N ARG A 85 6.66 3.12 3.21
CA ARG A 85 5.25 3.33 2.91
C ARG A 85 4.72 2.21 2.03
N ILE A 86 3.53 1.72 2.31
CA ILE A 86 2.93 0.58 1.62
C ILE A 86 1.53 0.97 1.13
N GLU A 87 1.36 0.89 -0.19
CA GLU A 87 0.10 1.12 -0.87
C GLU A 87 -0.49 -0.22 -1.32
N CYS A 88 -1.75 -0.49 -0.97
CA CYS A 88 -2.44 -1.73 -1.34
C CYS A 88 -3.49 -1.45 -2.41
N LYS A 89 -3.43 -2.14 -3.55
CA LYS A 89 -4.46 -2.03 -4.60
C LYS A 89 -4.87 -3.43 -5.07
N TRP A 90 -6.06 -3.84 -4.66
CA TRP A 90 -6.69 -5.08 -5.09
C TRP A 90 -7.69 -4.80 -6.21
N GLN A 91 -7.61 -5.56 -7.30
CA GLN A 91 -8.59 -5.51 -8.39
C GLN A 91 -8.84 -6.92 -8.92
N GLN A 92 -10.03 -7.47 -8.67
CA GLN A 92 -10.42 -8.83 -9.09
C GLN A 92 -11.23 -8.90 -10.39
N SER A 93 -11.78 -7.78 -10.85
CA SER A 93 -12.51 -7.68 -12.11
C SER A 93 -12.06 -6.46 -12.90
N SER A 94 -12.26 -6.52 -14.22
CA SER A 94 -11.96 -5.39 -15.10
C SER A 94 -12.72 -4.15 -14.66
N GLY A 95 -12.03 -3.01 -14.63
CA GLY A 95 -12.55 -1.74 -14.14
C GLY A 95 -11.48 -0.65 -14.23
N SER A 96 -11.79 0.55 -13.74
CA SER A 96 -10.94 1.74 -13.85
C SER A 96 -9.98 1.96 -12.69
N VAL A 97 -9.76 0.95 -11.83
CA VAL A 97 -8.76 1.06 -10.76
C VAL A 97 -7.36 1.20 -11.36
N ASP A 98 -7.06 0.42 -12.39
CA ASP A 98 -5.78 0.44 -13.09
C ASP A 98 -5.47 1.76 -13.81
N GLU A 99 -6.49 2.49 -14.26
CA GLU A 99 -6.35 3.83 -14.86
C GLU A 99 -5.75 4.86 -13.89
N LYS A 100 -5.81 4.59 -12.59
CA LYS A 100 -5.25 5.46 -11.54
C LYS A 100 -3.80 5.15 -11.20
N PHE A 101 -3.18 4.12 -11.80
CA PHE A 101 -1.78 3.76 -11.53
C PHE A 101 -0.79 4.91 -11.81
N PRO A 102 -0.92 5.72 -12.88
CA PRO A 102 -0.06 6.88 -13.06
C PRO A 102 -0.21 7.89 -11.92
N TYR A 103 -1.44 8.18 -11.49
CA TYR A 103 -1.68 9.07 -10.36
C TYR A 103 -1.05 8.54 -9.06
N LEU A 104 -1.22 7.24 -8.77
CA LEU A 104 -0.59 6.60 -7.62
C LEU A 104 0.94 6.74 -7.68
N TYR A 105 1.55 6.37 -8.80
CA TYR A 105 2.99 6.44 -9.00
C TYR A 105 3.54 7.86 -8.82
N LEU A 106 2.88 8.86 -9.42
CA LEU A 106 3.27 10.26 -9.28
C LEU A 106 3.18 10.73 -7.82
N ASN A 107 2.16 10.31 -7.06
CA ASN A 107 2.11 10.59 -5.63
C ASN A 107 3.28 9.95 -4.88
N CYS A 108 3.64 8.71 -5.22
CA CYS A 108 4.79 8.06 -4.62
C CYS A 108 6.06 8.89 -4.81
N ILE A 109 6.36 9.33 -6.04
CA ILE A 109 7.65 9.98 -6.34
C ILE A 109 7.70 11.48 -5.99
N PHE A 110 6.55 12.18 -6.05
CA PHE A 110 6.51 13.63 -5.81
C PHE A 110 5.97 14.03 -4.44
N ALA A 111 4.99 13.30 -3.90
CA ALA A 111 4.14 13.80 -2.83
C ALA A 111 4.33 13.08 -1.48
N MET A 112 4.55 11.76 -1.52
CA MET A 112 4.81 10.97 -0.32
C MET A 112 6.22 11.25 0.20
N PRO A 113 6.42 11.48 1.51
CA PRO A 113 7.71 11.90 2.04
C PRO A 113 8.73 10.77 2.13
N GLU A 114 8.31 9.51 2.32
CA GLU A 114 9.24 8.39 2.53
C GLU A 114 9.98 7.98 1.27
N ASP A 115 11.28 7.73 1.40
CA ASP A 115 12.14 7.38 0.27
C ASP A 115 11.84 6.00 -0.29
N PHE A 116 11.42 5.08 0.56
CA PHE A 116 11.11 3.72 0.16
C PHE A 116 9.60 3.47 0.20
N ILE A 117 9.05 3.13 -0.96
CA ILE A 117 7.61 2.89 -1.15
C ILE A 117 7.41 1.55 -1.84
N ILE A 118 6.46 0.76 -1.34
CA ILE A 118 6.03 -0.50 -1.94
C ILE A 118 4.56 -0.36 -2.34
N ILE A 119 4.25 -0.70 -3.59
CA ILE A 119 2.88 -0.86 -4.07
C ILE A 119 2.61 -2.35 -4.20
N VAL A 120 1.61 -2.85 -3.46
CA VAL A 120 1.14 -4.24 -3.54
C VAL A 120 -0.09 -4.29 -4.45
N LEU A 121 0.05 -4.96 -5.60
CA LEU A 121 -0.98 -5.10 -6.63
C LEU A 121 -1.38 -6.56 -6.76
N ASP A 122 -2.66 -6.89 -6.59
CA ASP A 122 -3.13 -8.26 -6.80
C ASP A 122 -4.63 -8.33 -7.17
N GLY A 123 -5.13 -9.54 -7.41
CA GLY A 123 -6.52 -9.85 -7.78
C GLY A 123 -6.72 -10.20 -9.25
N GLY A 124 -5.75 -9.92 -10.13
CA GLY A 124 -5.75 -10.37 -11.53
C GLY A 124 -6.74 -9.67 -12.47
N GLY A 125 -7.52 -8.71 -12.00
CA GLY A 125 -8.51 -7.96 -12.79
C GLY A 125 -7.99 -6.68 -13.44
N ALA A 126 -6.79 -6.21 -13.08
CA ALA A 126 -6.14 -5.07 -13.72
C ALA A 126 -5.66 -5.42 -15.13
N LYS A 127 -5.76 -4.48 -16.08
CA LYS A 127 -5.26 -4.66 -17.45
C LYS A 127 -3.76 -4.97 -17.42
N PRO A 128 -3.28 -6.04 -18.10
CA PRO A 128 -1.88 -6.41 -18.09
C PRO A 128 -0.93 -5.28 -18.51
N ALA A 129 -1.34 -4.46 -19.49
CA ALA A 129 -0.57 -3.31 -19.94
C ALA A 129 -0.41 -2.23 -18.86
N ALA A 130 -1.41 -1.99 -18.02
CA ALA A 130 -1.34 -1.02 -16.93
C ALA A 130 -0.41 -1.51 -15.81
N VAL A 131 -0.47 -2.80 -15.47
CA VAL A 131 0.46 -3.42 -14.51
C VAL A 131 1.90 -3.36 -15.04
N ALA A 132 2.10 -3.71 -16.32
CA ALA A 132 3.41 -3.66 -16.96
C ALA A 132 3.97 -2.23 -16.99
N TRP A 133 3.13 -1.24 -17.32
CA TRP A 133 3.51 0.17 -17.28
C TRP A 133 3.97 0.59 -15.87
N LEU A 134 3.20 0.26 -14.83
CA LEU A 134 3.54 0.65 -13.46
C LEU A 134 4.84 -0.03 -12.97
N LYS A 135 5.01 -1.33 -13.26
CA LYS A 135 6.27 -2.05 -12.97
C LYS A 135 7.46 -1.43 -13.73
N ASN A 136 7.27 -1.06 -15.00
CA ASN A 136 8.32 -0.44 -15.80
C ASN A 136 8.67 0.97 -15.28
N ALA A 137 7.67 1.80 -14.96
CA ALA A 137 7.88 3.13 -14.39
C ALA A 137 8.68 3.07 -13.09
N ALA A 138 8.33 2.15 -12.19
CA ALA A 138 9.08 1.92 -10.95
C ALA A 138 10.52 1.46 -11.21
N THR A 139 10.73 0.51 -12.12
CA THR A 139 12.05 -0.08 -12.40
C THR A 139 12.98 0.89 -13.12
N THR A 140 12.45 1.65 -14.09
CA THR A 140 13.20 2.62 -14.90
C THR A 140 13.33 3.98 -14.22
N ARG A 141 12.75 4.14 -13.02
CA ARG A 141 12.71 5.42 -12.29
C ARG A 141 12.08 6.54 -13.12
N HIS A 142 11.05 6.20 -13.89
CA HIS A 142 10.40 7.11 -14.82
C HIS A 142 9.94 8.40 -14.12
N LEU A 143 10.33 9.57 -14.65
CA LEU A 143 9.98 10.89 -14.10
C LEU A 143 10.46 11.17 -12.66
N ILE A 144 11.29 10.31 -12.05
CA ILE A 144 11.91 10.64 -10.76
C ILE A 144 12.98 11.71 -11.01
N PRO A 145 12.88 12.88 -10.37
CA PRO A 145 13.86 13.95 -10.56
C PRO A 145 15.27 13.55 -10.12
N GLU A 146 16.29 14.17 -10.73
CA GLU A 146 17.69 13.90 -10.40
C GLU A 146 18.01 14.20 -8.93
N GLU A 147 17.36 15.19 -8.32
CA GLU A 147 17.53 15.52 -6.90
C GLU A 147 16.93 14.46 -5.94
N LYS A 148 16.11 13.54 -6.45
CA LYS A 148 15.47 12.45 -5.67
C LYS A 148 16.10 11.09 -5.97
N THR A 149 17.43 11.02 -6.06
CA THR A 149 18.16 9.77 -6.33
C THR A 149 17.86 8.64 -5.34
N HIS A 150 17.64 8.97 -4.07
CA HIS A 150 17.32 8.02 -3.00
C HIS A 150 15.90 7.43 -3.09
N LYS A 151 14.99 8.07 -3.84
CA LYS A 151 13.60 7.62 -3.97
C LYS A 151 13.55 6.27 -4.67
N LYS A 152 12.88 5.30 -4.04
CA LYS A 152 12.74 3.93 -4.52
C LYS A 152 11.28 3.50 -4.41
N VAL A 153 10.70 3.10 -5.54
CA VAL A 153 9.36 2.51 -5.60
C VAL A 153 9.50 1.07 -6.07
N LEU A 154 8.90 0.12 -5.34
CA LEU A 154 8.77 -1.26 -5.76
C LEU A 154 7.30 -1.60 -5.99
N VAL A 155 7.04 -2.50 -6.94
CA VAL A 155 5.69 -2.93 -7.30
C VAL A 155 5.67 -4.45 -7.24
N PHE A 156 4.89 -4.99 -6.30
CA PHE A 156 4.85 -6.40 -5.99
C PHE A 156 3.46 -6.98 -6.15
N THR A 157 3.38 -8.25 -6.58
CA THR A 157 2.25 -9.11 -6.26
C THR A 157 2.23 -9.44 -4.77
N LEU A 158 1.14 -10.01 -4.24
CA LEU A 158 1.11 -10.44 -2.84
C LEU A 158 2.21 -11.47 -2.54
N VAL A 159 2.49 -12.38 -3.48
CA VAL A 159 3.55 -13.39 -3.33
C VAL A 159 4.93 -12.74 -3.31
N GLU A 160 5.20 -11.79 -4.20
CA GLU A 160 6.46 -11.03 -4.22
C GLU A 160 6.63 -10.24 -2.90
N PHE A 161 5.55 -9.65 -2.40
CA PHE A 161 5.54 -8.89 -1.15
C PHE A 161 5.81 -9.78 0.08
N ILE A 162 5.14 -10.92 0.20
CA ILE A 162 5.39 -11.90 1.28
C ILE A 162 6.84 -12.38 1.24
N THR A 163 7.37 -12.65 0.05
CA THR A 163 8.77 -13.07 -0.14
C THR A 163 9.74 -11.99 0.33
N TRP A 164 9.47 -10.72 -0.01
CA TRP A 164 10.25 -9.59 0.46
C TRP A 164 10.17 -9.44 1.98
N ALA A 165 8.98 -9.44 2.56
CA ALA A 165 8.76 -9.26 3.99
C ALA A 165 9.46 -10.34 4.81
N ASN A 166 9.33 -11.59 4.39
CA ASN A 166 10.02 -12.72 5.03
C ASN A 166 11.54 -12.59 5.06
N ARG A 167 12.14 -11.74 4.21
CA ARG A 167 13.59 -11.46 4.22
C ARG A 167 13.92 -10.17 4.96
N ALA A 168 13.13 -9.12 4.73
CA ALA A 168 13.37 -7.77 5.22
C ALA A 168 12.97 -7.56 6.68
N LEU A 169 12.01 -8.35 7.20
CA LEU A 169 11.44 -8.18 8.54
C LEU A 169 12.01 -9.19 9.57
N ARG A 170 13.10 -9.88 9.24
CA ARG A 170 13.80 -10.79 10.16
C ARG A 170 14.59 -10.01 11.21
#